data_AF-A0A2E9IS21-F1
#
_entry.id   AF-A0A2E9IS21-F1
#
_cell.length_a   1.000
_cell.length_b   1.000
_cell.length_c   1.000
_cell.angle_alpha   90.00
_cell.angle_beta   90.00
_cell.angle_gamma   90.00
#
_symmetry.space_group_name_H-M   'P 1'
#
loop_
_entity.id
_entity.type
_entity.pdbx_description
1 polymer ?
#
loop_
_entity_poly.entity_id
_entity_poly.type
_entity_poly.pdbx_seq_one_letter_code
_entity_poly.pdbx_strand_id
1 'polypeptide(L)'
;MLSIGQTVEGKFKFIIAEGESADRPIPPTGNTNTHGVFKPNVRSFLKRWCAEGPTHHFALGIGHHADTLVEIAEALGIEYAITTP
;
A
#
# COMPACT_ATOMS: atom_id res chain seq x y z
N MET A 1 0.88 -2.18 3.78
CA MET A 1 0.17 -0.93 3.44
C MET A 1 -1.04 -1.28 2.61
N LEU A 2 -2.21 -0.73 2.94
CA LEU A 2 -3.48 -0.98 2.26
C LEU A 2 -4.16 0.34 1.91
N SER A 3 -4.44 0.55 0.63
CA SER A 3 -5.39 1.57 0.17
C SER A 3 -6.67 0.90 -0.31
N ILE A 4 -7.81 1.51 0.00
CA ILE A 4 -9.12 1.07 -0.46
C ILE A 4 -9.72 2.22 -1.26
N GLY A 5 -10.08 1.96 -2.51
CA GLY A 5 -10.68 2.91 -3.42
C GLY A 5 -11.92 2.34 -4.10
N GLN A 6 -12.45 3.08 -5.08
CA GLN A 6 -13.56 2.64 -5.91
C GLN A 6 -13.15 2.59 -7.39
N THR A 7 -13.61 1.58 -8.11
CA THR A 7 -13.49 1.48 -9.57
C THR A 7 -14.51 2.40 -10.26
N VAL A 8 -14.42 2.52 -11.59
CA VAL A 8 -15.38 3.32 -12.37
C VAL A 8 -16.81 2.75 -12.29
N GLU A 9 -16.96 1.45 -12.03
CA GLU A 9 -18.24 0.77 -11.79
C GLU A 9 -18.76 0.94 -10.35
N GLY A 10 -18.06 1.71 -9.50
CA GLY A 10 -18.43 1.95 -8.11
C GLY A 10 -18.14 0.80 -7.15
N LYS A 11 -17.42 -0.24 -7.59
CA LYS A 11 -16.99 -1.37 -6.76
C LYS A 11 -15.75 -1.02 -5.95
N PHE A 12 -15.56 -1.66 -4.81
CA PHE A 12 -14.32 -1.50 -4.04
C PHE A 12 -13.14 -2.20 -4.72
N LYS A 13 -11.95 -1.62 -4.54
CA LYS A 13 -10.66 -2.22 -4.93
C LYS A 13 -9.64 -2.06 -3.81
N PHE A 14 -8.90 -3.12 -3.51
CA PHE A 14 -7.77 -3.11 -2.58
C PHE A 14 -6.47 -2.93 -3.34
N ILE A 15 -5.60 -2.04 -2.86
CA ILE A 15 -4.26 -1.85 -3.40
C ILE A 15 -3.28 -2.06 -2.27
N ILE A 16 -2.44 -3.06 -2.44
CA ILE A 16 -1.63 -3.66 -1.38
C ILE A 16 -0.15 -3.46 -1.73
N ALA A 17 0.63 -3.06 -0.73
CA ALA A 17 2.07 -2.92 -0.82
C ALA A 17 2.75 -3.29 0.49
N GLU A 18 3.91 -3.93 0.40
CA GLU A 18 4.77 -4.26 1.53
C GLU A 18 6.14 -3.58 1.40
N GLY A 19 6.67 -3.20 2.54
CA GLY A 19 7.92 -2.49 2.64
C GLY A 19 8.37 -2.42 4.08
N GLU A 20 9.52 -1.82 4.30
CA GLU A 20 10.16 -1.76 5.61
C GLU A 20 10.19 -0.32 6.11
N SER A 21 9.91 -0.14 7.40
CA SER A 21 10.20 1.12 8.09
C SER A 21 11.67 1.12 8.48
N ALA A 22 12.48 1.94 7.81
CA ALA A 22 13.91 2.02 8.07
C ALA A 22 14.24 3.09 9.13
N ASP A 23 15.21 2.79 9.99
CA ASP A 23 15.78 3.77 10.92
C ASP A 23 16.73 4.72 10.16
N ARG A 24 16.23 5.91 9.85
CA ARG A 24 16.89 6.93 9.03
C ARG A 24 16.50 8.33 9.52
N PRO A 25 17.25 9.38 9.13
CA PRO A 25 16.89 10.75 9.51
C PRO A 25 15.44 11.08 9.16
N ILE A 26 14.75 11.67 10.13
CA ILE A 26 13.36 12.11 10.02
C ILE A 26 13.33 13.64 9.88
N PRO A 27 12.52 14.20 8.96
CA PRO A 27 12.33 15.65 8.86
C PRO A 27 11.79 16.26 10.16
N PRO A 28 12.28 17.43 10.61
CA PRO A 28 11.84 18.09 11.84
C PRO A 28 10.47 18.80 11.65
N THR A 29 9.44 18.04 11.27
CA THR A 29 8.10 18.57 10.95
C THR A 29 7.10 18.51 12.10
N GLY A 30 7.48 17.92 13.25
CA GLY A 30 6.61 17.76 14.42
C GLY A 30 5.62 16.59 14.35
N ASN A 31 5.55 15.89 13.21
CA ASN A 31 4.70 14.72 13.03
C ASN A 31 5.47 13.42 13.28
N THR A 32 4.74 12.37 13.66
CA THR A 32 5.27 10.99 13.58
C THR A 32 5.49 10.65 12.11
N ASN A 33 6.71 10.25 11.77
CA ASN A 33 7.10 9.89 10.41
C ASN A 33 7.74 8.50 10.41
N THR A 34 7.63 7.81 9.28
CA THR A 34 8.36 6.56 9.00
C THR A 34 9.10 6.73 7.68
N HIS A 35 10.34 6.26 7.62
CA HIS A 35 11.09 6.22 6.37
C HIS A 35 10.81 4.90 5.65
N GLY A 36 9.77 4.89 4.81
CA GLY A 36 9.36 3.70 4.06
C GLY A 36 10.34 3.32 2.94
N VAL A 37 10.79 2.06 2.94
CA VAL A 37 11.61 1.47 1.89
C VAL A 37 10.81 0.38 1.18
N PHE A 38 10.59 0.55 -0.11
CA PHE A 38 9.80 -0.36 -0.94
C PHE A 38 10.63 -0.90 -2.10
N LYS A 39 10.55 -2.22 -2.32
CA LYS A 39 11.29 -2.91 -3.38
C LYS A 39 10.65 -2.70 -4.77
N PRO A 40 11.45 -2.75 -5.86
CA PRO A 40 12.92 -2.79 -5.86
C PRO A 40 13.56 -1.42 -5.58
N ASN A 41 12.80 -0.34 -5.77
CA ASN A 41 13.20 1.02 -5.43
C ASN A 41 11.94 1.92 -5.42
N VAL A 42 12.05 3.11 -4.81
CA VAL A 42 10.93 4.04 -4.65
C VAL A 42 10.26 4.42 -5.97
N ARG A 43 11.02 4.60 -7.06
CA ARG A 43 10.46 4.99 -8.37
C ARG A 43 9.62 3.87 -8.97
N SER A 44 10.14 2.64 -8.99
CA SER A 44 9.43 1.48 -9.51
C SER A 44 8.21 1.13 -8.66
N PHE A 45 8.33 1.25 -7.34
CA PHE A 45 7.21 1.09 -6.41
C PHE A 45 6.12 2.13 -6.69
N LEU A 46 6.44 3.43 -6.66
CA LEU A 46 5.45 4.49 -6.86
C LEU A 46 4.76 4.40 -8.23
N LYS A 47 5.49 4.01 -9.29
CA LYS A 47 4.86 3.78 -10.60
C LYS A 47 3.81 2.68 -10.57
N ARG A 48 4.10 1.53 -9.94
CA ARG A 48 3.14 0.43 -9.80
C ARG A 48 1.98 0.81 -8.89
N TRP A 49 2.28 1.40 -7.74
CA TRP A 49 1.28 1.89 -6.79
C TRP A 49 0.32 2.86 -7.47
N CYS A 50 0.81 3.93 -8.09
CA CYS A 50 -0.03 4.93 -8.73
C CYS A 50 -0.79 4.42 -9.96
N ALA A 51 -0.26 3.42 -10.68
CA ALA A 51 -0.95 2.82 -11.82
C ALA A 51 -2.28 2.15 -11.43
N GLU A 52 -2.39 1.68 -10.18
CA GLU A 52 -3.62 1.06 -9.65
C GLU A 52 -4.68 2.08 -9.19
N GLY A 53 -4.39 3.39 -9.23
CA GLY A 53 -5.31 4.46 -8.81
C GLY A 53 -5.61 4.53 -7.30
N PRO A 54 -4.62 4.44 -6.39
CA PRO A 54 -4.84 4.52 -4.95
C PRO A 54 -5.22 5.92 -4.50
N THR A 55 -5.79 6.02 -3.30
CA THR A 55 -5.97 7.32 -2.66
C THR A 55 -4.67 7.80 -2.02
N HIS A 56 -4.60 9.09 -1.64
CA HIS A 56 -3.47 9.63 -0.88
C HIS A 56 -3.44 9.13 0.58
N HIS A 57 -4.55 8.56 1.07
CA HIS A 57 -4.63 7.92 2.37
C HIS A 57 -4.46 6.41 2.24
N PHE A 58 -3.84 5.81 3.26
CA PHE A 58 -3.68 4.37 3.36
C PHE A 58 -3.52 3.96 4.82
N ALA A 59 -3.87 2.72 5.12
CA ALA A 59 -3.55 2.09 6.39
C ALA A 59 -2.14 1.50 6.33
N LEU A 60 -1.32 1.84 7.33
CA LEU A 60 -0.01 1.24 7.54
C LEU A 60 -0.07 0.33 8.78
N GLY A 61 0.11 -0.97 8.58
CA GLY A 61 0.17 -1.97 9.64
C GLY A 61 1.61 -2.45 9.88
N ILE A 62 1.87 -2.99 11.07
CA ILE A 62 3.12 -3.68 11.39
C ILE A 62 3.04 -5.11 10.84
N GLY A 63 4.13 -5.61 10.26
CA GLY A 63 4.20 -6.94 9.69
C GLY A 63 3.83 -6.99 8.21
N HIS A 64 4.02 -8.17 7.63
CA HIS A 64 3.75 -8.46 6.23
C HIS A 64 2.50 -9.34 6.18
N HIS A 65 1.43 -8.78 5.60
CA HIS A 65 0.07 -9.32 5.63
C HIS A 65 -0.58 -9.28 4.25
N ALA A 66 0.19 -9.13 3.17
CA ALA A 66 -0.35 -9.09 1.81
C ALA A 66 -1.21 -10.33 1.51
N ASP A 67 -0.72 -11.53 1.82
CA ASP A 67 -1.46 -12.78 1.59
C ASP A 67 -2.79 -12.82 2.35
N THR A 68 -2.80 -12.42 3.63
CA THR A 68 -4.03 -12.33 4.43
C THR A 68 -5.02 -11.31 3.85
N LEU A 69 -4.52 -10.16 3.37
CA LEU A 69 -5.37 -9.15 2.74
C LEU A 69 -5.94 -9.62 1.40
N VAL A 70 -5.18 -10.44 0.66
CA VAL A 70 -5.65 -11.13 -0.55
C VAL A 70 -6.77 -12.10 -0.21
N GLU A 71 -6.58 -12.98 0.78
CA GLU A 71 -7.62 -13.92 1.22
C GLU A 71 -8.92 -13.19 1.62
N ILE A 72 -8.80 -12.05 2.31
CA ILE A 72 -9.95 -11.20 2.66
C ILE A 72 -10.62 -10.63 1.41
N ALA A 73 -9.85 -10.10 0.47
CA ALA A 73 -10.39 -9.54 -0.78
C ALA A 73 -11.14 -10.62 -1.57
N GLU A 74 -10.57 -11.82 -1.67
CA GLU A 74 -11.18 -12.98 -2.33
C GLU A 74 -12.47 -13.42 -1.64
N ALA A 75 -12.45 -13.54 -0.31
CA ALA A 75 -13.63 -13.90 0.47
C ALA A 75 -14.79 -12.89 0.32
N LEU A 76 -14.46 -11.61 0.12
CA LEU A 76 -15.43 -10.52 -0.07
C LEU A 76 -15.80 -10.26 -1.53
N GLY A 77 -15.15 -10.94 -2.49
CA GLY A 77 -15.34 -10.68 -3.93
C GLY A 77 -14.87 -9.28 -4.36
N ILE A 78 -13.85 -8.73 -3.70
CA ILE A 78 -13.26 -7.42 -3.96
C ILE A 78 -12.05 -7.57 -4.88
N GLU A 79 -11.96 -6.72 -5.91
CA GLU A 79 -10.76 -6.65 -6.76
C GLU A 79 -9.54 -6.22 -5.93
N TYR A 80 -8.38 -6.82 -6.17
CA TYR A 80 -7.15 -6.44 -5.49
C TYR A 80 -5.95 -6.36 -6.43
N ALA A 81 -4.94 -5.59 -6.04
CA ALA A 81 -3.65 -5.52 -6.72
C ALA A 81 -2.50 -5.48 -5.70
N ILE A 82 -1.47 -6.31 -5.90
CA ILE A 82 -0.21 -6.27 -5.14
C ILE A 82 0.83 -5.50 -5.99
N THR A 83 1.44 -4.48 -5.39
CA THR A 83 2.29 -3.52 -6.10
C THR A 83 3.77 -3.62 -5.71
N THR A 84 4.10 -4.58 -4.86
CA THR A 84 5.46 -4.89 -4.40
C THR A 84 5.75 -6.38 -4.66
N PRO A 85 7.03 -6.77 -4.84
CA PRO A 85 7.41 -8.17 -4.98
C PRO A 85 7.26 -8.93 -3.66
#